data_AF-A0A1I9W6J9-F1
#
_entry.id   AF-A0A1I9W6J9-F1
#
_cell.length_a   1.000
_cell.length_b   1.000
_cell.length_c   1.000
_cell.angle_alpha   90.00
_cell.angle_beta   90.00
_cell.angle_gamma   90.00
#
_symmetry.space_group_name_H-M   'P 1'
#
loop_
_entity.id
_entity.type
_entity.pdbx_description
1 polymer ?
#
loop_
_entity_poly.entity_id
_entity_poly.type
_entity_poly.pdbx_seq_one_letter_code
_entity_poly.pdbx_strand_id
1 'polypeptide(L)'
;MIEPMLRYELTPNNAGFILWGDSEALNELHELIHYIVDESPLIKVKDGFMLSLAYDIRKAREGNRRVEQHQYDQHDTYKLYGVELLWPLVLVQSSILRNSMGYIQTDKNQLSVMYAFEYLIESALTESERTTSNDIMLTVKYASDSDFNFIEDNIDSRCCYFISLSPEQRKKQLISIVRSFHSLWGKYAREKQDIKMLNEMNNTSWVWPDNINW
;
A
#
# COMPACT_ATOMS: atom_id res chain seq x y z
N MET A 1 28.56 -11.15 -0.05
CA MET A 1 27.12 -10.89 -0.30
C MET A 1 27.01 -9.42 -0.59
N ILE A 2 26.44 -9.05 -1.74
CA ILE A 2 26.05 -7.66 -2.00
C ILE A 2 24.81 -7.46 -1.11
N GLU A 3 24.92 -6.68 -0.03
CA GLU A 3 23.73 -6.30 0.73
C GLU A 3 22.77 -5.57 -0.21
N PRO A 4 21.47 -5.92 -0.24
CA PRO A 4 20.51 -5.16 -1.02
C PRO A 4 20.54 -3.70 -0.57
N MET A 5 20.63 -2.78 -1.54
CA MET A 5 20.68 -1.34 -1.30
C MET A 5 19.40 -0.82 -0.63
N LEU A 6 18.29 -1.56 -0.75
CA LEU A 6 17.05 -1.32 -0.02
C LEU A 6 16.91 -2.30 1.17
N ARG A 7 16.42 -1.79 2.30
CA ARG A 7 16.14 -2.55 3.52
C ARG A 7 14.81 -2.12 4.13
N TYR A 8 14.33 -2.89 5.09
CA TYR A 8 13.16 -2.52 5.87
C TYR A 8 13.45 -2.59 7.37
N GLU A 9 12.70 -1.83 8.15
CA GLU A 9 12.62 -1.92 9.60
C GLU A 9 11.16 -1.78 10.03
N LEU A 10 10.66 -2.65 10.91
CA LEU A 10 9.28 -2.53 11.38
C LEU A 10 9.13 -1.32 12.30
N THR A 11 8.09 -0.50 12.05
CA THR A 11 7.78 0.62 12.94
C THR A 11 7.32 0.11 14.30
N PRO A 12 7.59 0.87 15.39
CA PRO A 12 6.96 0.58 16.66
C PRO A 12 5.44 0.69 16.49
N ASN A 13 4.68 -0.12 17.23
CA ASN A 13 3.21 -0.10 17.24
C ASN A 13 2.50 -0.63 15.98
N ASN A 14 3.18 -1.40 15.12
CA ASN A 14 2.57 -2.12 13.99
C ASN A 14 1.84 -1.21 12.99
N ALA A 15 2.29 0.03 12.82
CA ALA A 15 1.67 0.98 11.89
C ALA A 15 2.13 0.74 10.43
N GLY A 16 3.30 0.15 10.26
CA GLY A 16 3.95 0.04 8.97
C GLY A 16 5.40 -0.40 9.12
N PHE A 17 6.22 0.00 8.14
CA PHE A 17 7.66 -0.21 8.16
C PHE A 17 8.38 1.03 7.64
N ILE A 18 9.66 1.15 7.96
CA ILE A 18 10.58 2.13 7.37
C ILE A 18 11.22 1.46 6.17
N LEU A 19 11.04 2.03 4.98
CA LEU A 19 11.83 1.68 3.81
C LEU A 19 13.13 2.46 3.85
N TRP A 20 14.25 1.75 3.94
CA TRP A 20 15.58 2.29 3.90
C TRP A 20 16.20 2.09 2.51
N GLY A 21 16.96 3.07 2.05
CA GLY A 21 17.73 2.96 0.82
C GLY A 21 18.89 3.95 0.78
N ASP A 22 19.90 3.67 -0.02
CA ASP A 22 20.85 4.72 -0.40
C ASP A 22 20.22 5.69 -1.43
N SER A 23 20.99 6.70 -1.83
CA SER A 23 20.47 7.73 -2.72
C SER A 23 20.09 7.20 -4.12
N GLU A 24 20.79 6.19 -4.61
CA GLU A 24 20.58 5.66 -5.97
C GLU A 24 19.35 4.77 -5.99
N ALA A 25 19.26 3.82 -5.06
CA ALA A 25 18.12 2.91 -4.97
C ALA A 25 16.80 3.65 -4.73
N LEU A 26 16.80 4.71 -3.90
CA LEU A 26 15.61 5.55 -3.72
C LEU A 26 15.31 6.40 -4.96
N ASN A 27 16.32 6.82 -5.73
CA ASN A 27 16.09 7.52 -7.00
C ASN A 27 15.45 6.61 -8.04
N GLU A 28 15.96 5.39 -8.22
CA GLU A 28 15.39 4.41 -9.14
C GLU A 28 13.94 4.09 -8.80
N LEU A 29 13.62 3.91 -7.51
CA LEU A 29 12.24 3.67 -7.07
C LEU A 29 11.35 4.89 -7.31
N HIS A 30 11.85 6.10 -7.02
CA HIS A 30 11.13 7.35 -7.28
C HIS A 30 10.79 7.52 -8.77
N GLU A 31 11.78 7.34 -9.65
CA GLU A 31 11.61 7.46 -11.10
C GLU A 31 10.63 6.41 -11.63
N LEU A 32 10.73 5.17 -11.15
CA LEU A 32 9.81 4.09 -11.52
C LEU A 32 8.36 4.45 -11.15
N ILE A 33 8.12 4.94 -9.93
CA ILE A 33 6.76 5.30 -9.50
C ILE A 33 6.23 6.45 -10.34
N HIS A 34 7.04 7.48 -10.59
CA HIS A 34 6.66 8.59 -11.46
C HIS A 34 6.27 8.12 -12.86
N TYR A 35 7.12 7.29 -13.47
CA TYR A 35 6.86 6.70 -14.79
C TYR A 35 5.55 5.92 -14.82
N ILE A 36 5.32 5.04 -13.83
CA ILE A 36 4.08 4.26 -13.75
C ILE A 36 2.87 5.18 -13.55
N VAL A 37 2.97 6.18 -12.67
CA VAL A 37 1.89 7.14 -12.43
C VAL A 37 1.53 7.89 -13.70
N ASP A 38 2.51 8.37 -14.46
CA ASP A 38 2.30 9.15 -15.68
C ASP A 38 1.72 8.29 -16.81
N GLU A 39 2.31 7.13 -17.09
CA GLU A 39 1.95 6.30 -18.25
C GLU A 39 0.73 5.38 -18.02
N SER A 40 0.42 5.03 -16.76
CA SER A 40 -0.62 4.04 -16.49
C SER A 40 -2.02 4.54 -16.88
N PRO A 41 -2.80 3.76 -17.65
CA PRO A 41 -4.21 4.06 -17.90
C PRO A 41 -5.12 3.74 -16.71
N LEU A 42 -4.63 2.97 -15.73
CA LEU A 42 -5.39 2.63 -14.51
C LEU A 42 -5.40 3.79 -13.51
N ILE A 43 -4.30 4.53 -13.43
CA ILE A 43 -4.12 5.65 -12.51
C ILE A 43 -4.74 6.90 -13.15
N LYS A 44 -5.94 7.26 -12.70
CA LYS A 44 -6.72 8.37 -13.27
C LYS A 44 -6.34 9.73 -12.68
N VAL A 45 -5.96 9.76 -11.41
CA VAL A 45 -5.59 10.97 -10.67
C VAL A 45 -4.07 11.01 -10.53
N LYS A 46 -3.41 11.83 -11.37
CA LYS A 46 -1.95 11.84 -11.50
C LYS A 46 -1.25 12.57 -10.35
N ASP A 47 -1.97 13.43 -9.66
CA ASP A 47 -1.54 14.17 -8.46
C ASP A 47 -2.10 13.59 -7.14
N GLY A 48 -2.66 12.38 -7.21
CA GLY A 48 -3.34 11.71 -6.10
C GLY A 48 -2.41 10.89 -5.18
N PHE A 49 -2.99 9.96 -4.42
CA PHE A 49 -2.26 9.16 -3.42
C PHE A 49 -1.16 8.27 -4.03
N MET A 50 -1.17 8.00 -5.34
CA MET A 50 -0.07 7.26 -5.98
C MET A 50 1.19 8.11 -6.09
N LEU A 51 1.07 9.41 -6.40
CA LEU A 51 2.19 10.33 -6.53
C LEU A 51 2.79 10.71 -5.17
N SER A 52 2.00 10.66 -4.10
CA SER A 52 2.48 10.94 -2.75
C SER A 52 3.60 9.97 -2.31
N LEU A 53 3.58 8.72 -2.77
CA LEU A 53 4.66 7.76 -2.52
C LEU A 53 5.98 8.21 -3.16
N ALA A 54 5.93 8.62 -4.43
CA ALA A 54 7.11 9.15 -5.12
C ALA A 54 7.66 10.40 -4.40
N TYR A 55 6.76 11.27 -3.94
CA TYR A 55 7.13 12.45 -3.17
C TYR A 55 7.84 12.08 -1.87
N ASP A 56 7.31 11.11 -1.11
CA ASP A 56 7.88 10.70 0.17
C ASP A 56 9.25 10.03 0.02
N ILE A 57 9.44 9.22 -1.02
CA ILE A 57 10.74 8.61 -1.35
C ILE A 57 11.76 9.66 -1.72
N ARG A 58 11.39 10.64 -2.57
CA ARG A 58 12.27 11.76 -2.91
C ARG A 58 12.65 12.56 -1.66
N LYS A 59 11.70 12.81 -0.76
CA LYS A 59 11.97 13.54 0.49
C LYS A 59 12.87 12.76 1.44
N ALA A 60 12.77 11.44 1.49
CA ALA A 60 13.73 10.63 2.23
C ALA A 60 15.13 10.74 1.63
N ARG A 61 15.27 10.56 0.32
CA ARG A 61 16.55 10.71 -0.40
C ARG A 61 17.21 12.07 -0.17
N GLU A 62 16.43 13.15 -0.12
CA GLU A 62 16.91 14.52 0.19
C GLU A 62 17.35 14.71 1.66
N GLY A 63 17.23 13.67 2.51
CA GLY A 63 17.56 13.74 3.93
C GLY A 63 16.49 14.40 4.80
N ASN A 64 15.29 14.66 4.26
CA ASN A 64 14.20 15.35 4.97
C ASN A 64 13.32 14.41 5.80
N ARG A 65 13.68 13.12 5.91
CA ARG A 65 12.98 12.10 6.70
C ARG A 65 13.95 11.47 7.70
N ARG A 66 14.19 10.16 7.64
CA ARG A 66 15.20 9.48 8.47
C ARG A 66 16.55 9.43 7.74
N VAL A 67 17.64 9.59 8.48
CA VAL A 67 19.01 9.46 7.97
C VAL A 67 19.84 8.69 8.97
N GLU A 68 20.49 7.62 8.53
CA GLU A 68 21.41 6.82 9.33
C GLU A 68 22.77 6.70 8.65
N GLN A 69 23.84 6.75 9.44
CA GLN A 69 25.19 6.48 8.97
C GLN A 69 25.57 5.04 9.31
N HIS A 70 25.96 4.29 8.29
CA HIS A 70 26.46 2.92 8.44
C HIS A 70 27.96 2.90 8.12
N GLN A 71 28.71 2.17 8.94
CA GLN A 71 30.12 1.90 8.68
C GLN A 71 30.21 0.60 7.89
N TYR A 72 30.74 0.67 6.67
CA TYR A 72 30.99 -0.49 5.83
C TYR A 72 32.35 -1.15 6.18
N ASP A 73 33.35 -0.31 6.48
CA ASP A 73 34.67 -0.71 7.00
C ASP A 73 35.28 0.45 7.81
N GLN A 74 36.47 0.27 8.38
CA GLN A 74 37.17 1.25 9.23
C GLN A 74 37.36 2.64 8.60
N HIS A 75 37.21 2.76 7.27
CA HIS A 75 37.43 4.00 6.53
C HIS A 75 36.24 4.45 5.67
N ASP A 76 35.25 3.58 5.43
CA ASP A 76 34.12 3.88 4.54
C ASP A 76 32.80 3.92 5.31
N THR A 77 32.13 5.07 5.20
CA THR A 77 30.79 5.29 5.74
C THR A 77 29.85 5.59 4.58
N TYR A 78 28.66 4.98 4.61
CA TYR A 78 27.58 5.32 3.70
C TYR A 78 26.36 5.79 4.48
N LYS A 79 25.52 6.58 3.82
CA LYS A 79 24.27 7.09 4.38
C LYS A 79 23.11 6.28 3.84
N LEU A 80 22.24 5.84 4.74
CA LEU A 80 20.93 5.33 4.42
C LEU A 80 19.88 6.39 4.74
N TYR A 81 18.88 6.45 3.88
CA TYR A 81 17.76 7.37 3.94
C TYR A 81 16.48 6.55 4.11
N GLY A 82 15.63 6.95 5.04
CA GLY A 82 14.47 6.17 5.44
C GLY A 82 13.16 6.94 5.32
N VAL A 83 12.11 6.26 4.85
CA VAL A 83 10.73 6.75 4.80
C VAL A 83 9.81 5.79 5.56
N GLU A 84 8.96 6.33 6.44
CA GLU A 84 7.93 5.57 7.14
C GLU A 84 6.72 5.36 6.21
N LEU A 85 6.34 4.11 5.96
CA LEU A 85 5.25 3.71 5.07
C LEU A 85 4.16 2.98 5.86
N LEU A 86 2.92 3.48 5.78
CA LEU A 86 1.76 2.90 6.47
C LEU A 86 1.23 1.67 5.75
N TRP A 87 0.90 0.62 6.51
CA TRP A 87 0.46 -0.67 5.95
C TRP A 87 -0.68 -0.57 4.92
N PRO A 88 -1.85 0.02 5.23
CA PRO A 88 -2.95 0.04 4.26
C PRO A 88 -2.59 0.80 2.99
N LEU A 89 -1.81 1.87 3.11
CA LEU A 89 -1.44 2.73 2.00
C LEU A 89 -0.44 2.05 1.07
N VAL A 90 0.68 1.59 1.61
CA VAL A 90 1.78 1.01 0.80
C VAL A 90 1.38 -0.31 0.15
N LEU A 91 0.52 -1.10 0.81
CA LEU A 91 0.00 -2.35 0.23
C LEU A 91 -0.88 -2.09 -0.99
N VAL A 92 -1.79 -1.13 -0.89
CA VAL A 92 -2.68 -0.77 -2.01
C VAL A 92 -1.85 -0.13 -3.14
N GLN A 93 -0.95 0.80 -2.81
CA GLN A 93 -0.06 1.44 -3.79
C GLN A 93 0.79 0.41 -4.53
N SER A 94 1.49 -0.50 -3.84
CA SER A 94 2.37 -1.48 -4.48
C SER A 94 1.60 -2.40 -5.43
N SER A 95 0.39 -2.80 -5.07
CA SER A 95 -0.44 -3.63 -5.91
C SER A 95 -0.97 -2.91 -7.14
N ILE A 96 -1.37 -1.64 -7.02
CA ILE A 96 -1.78 -0.81 -8.17
C ILE A 96 -0.59 -0.54 -9.09
N LEU A 97 0.61 -0.27 -8.55
CA LEU A 97 1.83 -0.12 -9.35
C LEU A 97 2.08 -1.39 -10.15
N ARG A 98 2.06 -2.55 -9.49
CA ARG A 98 2.28 -3.84 -10.14
C ARG A 98 1.25 -4.14 -11.23
N ASN A 99 -0.03 -3.88 -10.96
CA ASN A 99 -1.10 -4.06 -11.94
C ASN A 99 -0.91 -3.13 -13.15
N SER A 100 -0.58 -1.86 -12.89
CA SER A 100 -0.32 -0.85 -13.92
C SER A 100 0.82 -1.24 -14.87
N MET A 101 1.89 -1.86 -14.37
CA MET A 101 2.99 -2.35 -15.21
C MET A 101 2.57 -3.39 -16.25
N GLY A 102 1.40 -4.03 -16.11
CA GLY A 102 0.82 -4.92 -17.11
C GLY A 102 0.21 -4.21 -18.33
N TYR A 103 -0.05 -2.90 -18.22
CA TYR A 103 -0.72 -2.08 -19.24
C TYR A 103 0.21 -1.09 -19.94
N ILE A 104 1.45 -0.95 -19.45
CA ILE A 104 2.45 -0.03 -20.00
C ILE A 104 3.71 -0.80 -20.39
N GLN A 105 4.51 -0.22 -21.28
CA GLN A 105 5.81 -0.80 -21.62
C GLN A 105 6.74 -0.69 -20.41
N THR A 106 7.36 -1.80 -20.02
CA THR A 106 8.35 -1.82 -18.94
C THR A 106 9.61 -2.55 -19.36
N ASP A 107 10.77 -2.08 -18.90
CA ASP A 107 12.04 -2.74 -19.13
C ASP A 107 12.45 -3.66 -17.96
N LYS A 108 13.56 -4.39 -18.15
CA LYS A 108 14.05 -5.34 -17.15
C LYS A 108 14.53 -4.66 -15.86
N ASN A 109 15.06 -3.45 -15.96
CA ASN A 109 15.53 -2.70 -14.80
C ASN A 109 14.34 -2.24 -13.95
N GLN A 110 13.32 -1.67 -14.59
CA GLN A 110 12.06 -1.28 -13.94
C GLN A 110 11.41 -2.46 -13.24
N LEU A 111 11.38 -3.64 -13.89
CA LEU A 111 10.88 -4.86 -13.26
C LEU A 111 11.74 -5.31 -12.06
N SER A 112 13.08 -5.22 -12.13
CA SER A 112 13.93 -5.57 -10.98
C SER A 112 13.72 -4.63 -9.80
N VAL A 113 13.56 -3.33 -10.04
CA VAL A 113 13.27 -2.35 -8.99
C VAL A 113 11.91 -2.62 -8.35
N MET A 114 10.87 -2.90 -9.15
CA MET A 114 9.55 -3.27 -8.63
C MET A 114 9.62 -4.55 -7.78
N TYR A 115 10.29 -5.60 -8.25
CA TYR A 115 10.41 -6.85 -7.50
C TYR A 115 11.19 -6.68 -6.19
N ALA A 116 12.22 -5.83 -6.18
CA ALA A 116 12.92 -5.52 -4.94
C ALA A 116 11.99 -4.83 -3.94
N PHE A 117 11.15 -3.89 -4.39
CA PHE A 117 10.17 -3.22 -3.54
C PHE A 117 9.08 -4.17 -3.03
N GLU A 118 8.52 -5.03 -3.90
CA GLU A 118 7.55 -6.06 -3.50
C GLU A 118 8.14 -7.02 -2.48
N TYR A 119 9.37 -7.50 -2.71
CA TYR A 119 10.06 -8.40 -1.81
C TYR A 119 10.22 -7.82 -0.40
N LEU A 120 10.52 -6.53 -0.28
CA LEU A 120 10.64 -5.85 1.03
C LEU A 120 9.30 -5.74 1.74
N ILE A 121 8.24 -5.39 1.02
CA ILE A 121 6.88 -5.34 1.58
C ILE A 121 6.46 -6.73 2.06
N GLU A 122 6.65 -7.76 1.24
CA GLU A 122 6.29 -9.14 1.57
C GLU A 122 7.10 -9.66 2.76
N SER A 123 8.40 -9.35 2.81
CA SER A 123 9.28 -9.74 3.92
C SER A 123 8.88 -9.04 5.22
N ALA A 124 8.68 -7.72 5.17
CA ALA A 124 8.24 -6.94 6.33
C ALA A 124 6.86 -7.38 6.83
N LEU A 125 5.92 -7.65 5.92
CA LEU A 125 4.58 -8.10 6.28
C LEU A 125 4.61 -9.51 6.89
N THR A 126 5.42 -10.40 6.33
CA THR A 126 5.62 -11.75 6.86
C THR A 126 6.27 -11.72 8.24
N GLU A 127 7.23 -10.82 8.47
CA GLU A 127 7.81 -10.64 9.80
C GLU A 127 6.79 -10.11 10.82
N SER A 128 5.97 -9.14 10.42
CA SER A 128 4.93 -8.56 11.26
C SER A 128 3.80 -9.55 11.58
N GLU A 129 3.29 -10.26 10.57
CA GLU A 129 2.09 -11.10 10.62
C GLU A 129 2.27 -12.43 9.87
N ARG A 130 3.12 -13.32 10.39
CA ARG A 130 3.46 -14.61 9.74
C ARG A 130 2.27 -15.46 9.32
N THR A 131 1.17 -15.44 10.08
CA THR A 131 0.03 -16.34 9.86
C THR A 131 -0.91 -15.84 8.76
N THR A 132 -1.07 -14.52 8.62
CA THR A 132 -2.08 -13.91 7.75
C THR A 132 -1.48 -13.13 6.57
N SER A 133 -0.15 -13.05 6.46
CA SER A 133 0.54 -12.30 5.40
C SER A 133 0.08 -12.70 4.00
N ASN A 134 -0.03 -14.01 3.72
CA ASN A 134 -0.51 -14.51 2.43
C ASN A 134 -1.95 -14.08 2.12
N ASP A 135 -2.84 -14.14 3.11
CA ASP A 135 -4.24 -13.74 2.94
C ASP A 135 -4.36 -12.23 2.72
N ILE A 136 -3.53 -11.44 3.40
CA ILE A 136 -3.43 -9.99 3.18
C ILE A 136 -2.95 -9.73 1.76
N MET A 137 -1.84 -10.33 1.32
CA MET A 137 -1.31 -10.15 -0.03
C MET A 137 -2.32 -10.53 -1.11
N LEU A 138 -3.08 -11.61 -0.92
CA LEU A 138 -4.15 -11.99 -1.84
C LEU A 138 -5.29 -10.98 -1.83
N THR A 139 -5.71 -10.51 -0.65
CA THR A 139 -6.78 -9.51 -0.51
C THR A 139 -6.39 -8.18 -1.15
N VAL A 140 -5.14 -7.76 -1.01
CA VAL A 140 -4.56 -6.55 -1.62
C VAL A 140 -4.64 -6.62 -3.14
N LYS A 141 -4.32 -7.78 -3.75
CA LYS A 141 -4.44 -7.98 -5.20
C LYS A 141 -5.88 -7.77 -5.70
N TYR A 142 -6.87 -8.32 -4.99
CA TYR A 142 -8.27 -8.09 -5.35
C TYR A 142 -8.72 -6.64 -5.09
N ALA A 143 -8.15 -5.97 -4.10
CA ALA A 143 -8.42 -4.56 -3.85
C ALA A 143 -7.93 -3.69 -5.00
N SER A 144 -6.74 -3.94 -5.57
CA SER A 144 -6.19 -3.13 -6.67
C SER A 144 -6.90 -3.32 -8.01
N ASP A 145 -7.65 -4.41 -8.19
CA ASP A 145 -8.55 -4.61 -9.34
C ASP A 145 -9.87 -3.83 -9.22
N SER A 146 -10.09 -3.12 -8.11
CA SER A 146 -11.29 -2.33 -7.88
C SER A 146 -11.23 -0.98 -8.61
N ASP A 147 -12.38 -0.30 -8.71
CA ASP A 147 -12.45 1.02 -9.34
C ASP A 147 -11.50 2.02 -8.67
N PHE A 148 -10.51 2.52 -9.42
CA PHE A 148 -9.47 3.41 -8.90
C PHE A 148 -10.03 4.63 -8.17
N ASN A 149 -11.08 5.26 -8.70
CA ASN A 149 -11.70 6.44 -8.09
C ASN A 149 -12.28 6.11 -6.71
N PHE A 150 -12.88 4.92 -6.56
CA PHE A 150 -13.35 4.48 -5.25
C PHE A 150 -12.22 4.30 -4.25
N ILE A 151 -11.07 3.76 -4.68
CA ILE A 151 -9.90 3.63 -3.81
C ILE A 151 -9.40 5.03 -3.41
N GLU A 152 -9.21 5.92 -4.39
CA GLU A 152 -8.76 7.31 -4.20
C GLU A 152 -9.65 8.05 -3.19
N ASP A 153 -10.98 7.99 -3.35
CA ASP A 153 -11.94 8.69 -2.48
C ASP A 153 -11.94 8.17 -1.03
N ASN A 154 -11.40 6.97 -0.80
CA ASN A 154 -11.57 6.23 0.44
C ASN A 154 -10.25 5.94 1.17
N ILE A 155 -9.10 6.02 0.50
CA ILE A 155 -7.78 5.63 1.07
C ILE A 155 -7.49 6.39 2.36
N ASP A 156 -7.71 7.70 2.38
CA ASP A 156 -7.46 8.55 3.55
C ASP A 156 -8.30 8.14 4.76
N SER A 157 -9.60 7.89 4.57
CA SER A 157 -10.48 7.52 5.69
C SER A 157 -10.09 6.16 6.30
N ARG A 158 -9.66 5.19 5.48
CA ARG A 158 -9.15 3.89 5.96
C ARG A 158 -7.82 4.05 6.71
N CYS A 159 -6.93 4.89 6.20
CA CYS A 159 -5.65 5.19 6.85
C CYS A 159 -5.87 5.90 8.19
N CYS A 160 -6.75 6.89 8.26
CA CYS A 160 -7.13 7.56 9.52
C CYS A 160 -7.71 6.57 10.53
N TYR A 161 -8.63 5.70 10.10
CA TYR A 161 -9.19 4.65 10.95
C TYR A 161 -8.07 3.74 11.48
N PHE A 162 -7.20 3.25 10.61
CA PHE A 162 -6.07 2.39 10.98
C PHE A 162 -5.15 3.04 12.02
N ILE A 163 -4.81 4.32 11.84
CA ILE A 163 -3.96 5.05 12.78
C ILE A 163 -4.65 5.22 14.14
N SER A 164 -5.97 5.41 14.17
CA SER A 164 -6.75 5.54 15.42
C SER A 164 -6.80 4.27 16.28
N LEU A 165 -6.50 3.10 15.69
CA LEU A 165 -6.49 1.82 16.39
C LEU A 165 -5.28 1.65 17.30
N SER A 166 -5.43 0.85 18.35
CA SER A 166 -4.32 0.39 19.17
C SER A 166 -3.38 -0.53 18.38
N PRO A 167 -2.11 -0.70 18.81
CA PRO A 167 -1.14 -1.54 18.09
C PRO A 167 -1.60 -2.97 17.85
N GLU A 168 -2.32 -3.57 18.81
CA GLU A 168 -2.87 -4.92 18.69
C GLU A 168 -4.04 -4.98 17.71
N GLN A 169 -4.88 -3.94 17.70
CA GLN A 169 -6.02 -3.86 16.80
C GLN A 169 -5.59 -3.60 15.36
N ARG A 170 -4.51 -2.84 15.12
CA ARG A 170 -3.95 -2.65 13.77
C ARG A 170 -3.63 -3.97 13.09
N LYS A 171 -2.94 -4.87 13.80
CA LYS A 171 -2.63 -6.23 13.31
C LYS A 171 -3.89 -7.01 12.94
N LYS A 172 -4.87 -7.02 13.84
CA LYS A 172 -6.14 -7.77 13.66
C LYS A 172 -7.02 -7.20 12.54
N GLN A 173 -7.04 -5.88 12.39
CA GLN A 173 -7.96 -5.19 11.47
C GLN A 173 -7.36 -4.93 10.08
N LEU A 174 -6.03 -5.07 9.90
CA LEU A 174 -5.37 -4.75 8.63
C LEU A 174 -6.02 -5.46 7.43
N ILE A 175 -6.29 -6.77 7.54
CA ILE A 175 -6.95 -7.53 6.48
C ILE A 175 -8.37 -7.01 6.18
N SER A 176 -9.14 -6.66 7.21
CA SER A 176 -10.49 -6.12 7.06
C SER A 176 -10.47 -4.74 6.39
N ILE A 177 -9.50 -3.91 6.74
CA ILE A 177 -9.31 -2.58 6.16
C ILE A 177 -8.94 -2.70 4.68
N VAL A 178 -7.98 -3.56 4.34
CA VAL A 178 -7.63 -3.82 2.93
C VAL A 178 -8.83 -4.36 2.17
N ARG A 179 -9.57 -5.31 2.75
CA ARG A 179 -10.78 -5.89 2.13
C ARG A 179 -11.85 -4.84 1.84
N SER A 180 -11.92 -3.75 2.62
CA SER A 180 -12.88 -2.67 2.42
C SER A 180 -12.67 -1.86 1.12
N PHE A 181 -11.50 -2.01 0.48
CA PHE A 181 -11.24 -1.42 -0.85
C PHE A 181 -11.82 -2.25 -2.00
N HIS A 182 -12.26 -3.48 -1.75
CA HIS A 182 -12.79 -4.34 -2.79
C HIS A 182 -14.09 -3.77 -3.40
N SER A 183 -14.20 -3.83 -4.72
CA SER A 183 -15.27 -3.24 -5.53
C SER A 183 -16.68 -3.67 -5.13
N LEU A 184 -16.85 -4.86 -4.56
CA LEU A 184 -18.14 -5.29 -3.99
C LEU A 184 -18.63 -4.30 -2.94
N TRP A 185 -17.77 -3.81 -2.06
CA TRP A 185 -18.12 -2.79 -1.07
C TRP A 185 -18.41 -1.44 -1.73
N GLY A 186 -17.66 -1.10 -2.78
CA GLY A 186 -17.93 0.10 -3.58
C GLY A 186 -19.27 0.06 -4.31
N LYS A 187 -19.78 -1.13 -4.68
CA LYS A 187 -21.15 -1.30 -5.20
C LYS A 187 -22.18 -1.21 -4.08
N TYR A 188 -21.98 -1.92 -2.96
CA TYR A 188 -22.89 -1.86 -1.80
C TYR A 188 -23.01 -0.48 -1.17
N ALA A 189 -21.97 0.35 -1.23
CA ALA A 189 -21.98 1.72 -0.70
C ALA A 189 -22.54 2.75 -1.69
N ARG A 190 -22.44 2.50 -3.01
CA ARG A 190 -22.92 3.43 -4.06
C ARG A 190 -24.34 3.14 -4.54
N GLU A 191 -24.75 1.88 -4.53
CA GLU A 191 -26.08 1.45 -4.94
C GLU A 191 -27.02 1.41 -3.73
N LYS A 192 -28.29 1.81 -3.91
CA LYS A 192 -29.32 1.52 -2.90
C LYS A 192 -29.35 0.01 -2.70
N GLN A 193 -29.12 -0.44 -1.47
CA GLN A 193 -29.15 -1.86 -1.12
C GLN A 193 -30.46 -2.48 -1.61
N ASP A 194 -30.37 -3.57 -2.37
CA ASP A 194 -31.55 -4.33 -2.76
C ASP A 194 -32.08 -5.06 -1.52
N ILE A 195 -33.05 -4.41 -0.86
CA ILE A 195 -33.71 -4.90 0.36
C ILE A 195 -34.29 -6.30 0.15
N LYS A 196 -34.71 -6.62 -1.09
CA LYS A 196 -35.26 -7.93 -1.44
C LYS A 196 -34.17 -9.00 -1.39
N MET A 197 -33.00 -8.72 -1.96
CA MET A 197 -31.85 -9.63 -1.93
C MET A 197 -31.33 -9.85 -0.50
N LEU A 198 -31.30 -8.80 0.34
CA LEU A 198 -30.90 -8.91 1.75
C LEU A 198 -31.86 -9.77 2.58
N ASN A 199 -33.16 -9.68 2.31
CA ASN A 199 -34.18 -10.50 2.98
C ASN A 199 -34.15 -11.96 2.54
N GLU A 200 -33.91 -12.21 1.24
CA GLU A 200 -33.75 -13.57 0.70
C GLU A 200 -32.49 -14.26 1.26
N MET A 201 -31.38 -13.53 1.44
CA MET A 201 -30.12 -14.09 1.96
C MET A 201 -30.16 -14.38 3.47
N ASN A 202 -30.88 -13.58 4.25
CA ASN A 202 -30.91 -13.72 5.71
C ASN A 202 -32.07 -14.58 6.22
N ASN A 203 -33.00 -15.02 5.36
CA ASN A 203 -34.17 -15.80 5.76
C ASN A 203 -34.99 -15.13 6.89
N THR A 204 -34.96 -13.80 6.93
CA THR A 204 -35.69 -13.01 7.94
C THR A 204 -36.90 -12.33 7.31
N SER A 205 -38.02 -12.31 8.03
CA SER A 205 -39.21 -11.53 7.68
C SER A 205 -39.09 -10.06 8.10
N TRP A 206 -37.86 -9.58 8.33
CA TRP A 206 -37.63 -8.25 8.87
C TRP A 206 -37.83 -7.19 7.77
N VAL A 207 -38.70 -6.22 8.06
CA VAL A 207 -38.96 -5.11 7.14
C VAL A 207 -37.93 -4.02 7.43
N TRP A 208 -36.92 -3.94 6.57
CA TRP A 208 -35.93 -2.88 6.64
C TRP A 208 -36.53 -1.52 6.25
N PRO A 209 -36.14 -0.41 6.89
CA PRO A 209 -36.57 0.93 6.48
C PRO A 209 -36.11 1.23 5.06
N ASP A 210 -36.96 1.90 4.26
CA ASP A 210 -36.65 2.25 2.86
C ASP A 210 -35.44 3.19 2.69
N ASN A 211 -35.06 3.88 3.78
CA ASN A 211 -33.89 4.76 3.84
C ASN A 211 -33.04 4.37 5.05
N ILE A 212 -32.11 3.44 4.87
CA ILE A 212 -31.03 3.22 5.84
C ILE A 212 -29.88 4.16 5.48
N ASN A 213 -29.69 5.22 6.27
CA ASN A 213 -28.45 5.99 6.24
C ASN A 213 -27.48 5.32 7.21
N TRP A 214 -26.41 4.74 6.66
CA TRP A 214 -25.29 4.20 7.42
C TRP A 214 -24.28 5.29 7.75
#